data_AF-A0ABD5IBG3-F1
#
_entry.id   AF-A0ABD5IBG3-F1
#
_cell.length_a   1.000
_cell.length_b   1.000
_cell.length_c   1.000
_cell.angle_alpha   90.00
_cell.angle_beta   90.00
_cell.angle_gamma   90.00
#
_symmetry.space_group_name_H-M   'P 1'
#
loop_
_entity.id
_entity.type
_entity.pdbx_description
1 polymer ?
#
loop_
_entity_poly.entity_id
_entity_poly.type
_entity_poly.pdbx_seq_one_letter_code
_entity_poly.pdbx_strand_id
1 'polypeptide(L)'
;MRWLSITLHKPYGFWSVEMKRILISFFCLYATCAIAQKNQEESIEKWPPQAAYRSYLQNYKDIALTYCISVAYKTSPEASKDAIASSNGIDAWSYYAIRDEESPIIALTKQYLQKNYNAKDGKSRLDLMKCMDMYHSEDLDKLAKDYVQRPNDNWVKDNPVRVNEKPSRK
;
A
#
# COMPACT_ATOMS: atom_id res chain seq x y z
N MET A 1 -63.80 61.86 -9.24
CA MET A 1 -62.50 61.88 -8.53
C MET A 1 -61.64 60.76 -9.14
N ARG A 2 -60.88 61.00 -10.20
CA ARG A 2 -59.46 61.44 -10.26
C ARG A 2 -58.49 60.63 -9.38
N TRP A 3 -57.69 59.79 -10.08
CA TRP A 3 -56.35 59.20 -9.79
C TRP A 3 -56.24 58.18 -8.65
N LEU A 4 -55.60 57.00 -8.82
CA LEU A 4 -54.23 56.79 -9.30
C LEU A 4 -54.04 55.52 -10.15
N SER A 5 -53.22 55.68 -11.20
CA SER A 5 -52.61 54.64 -12.02
C SER A 5 -51.57 53.82 -11.25
N ILE A 6 -51.52 52.50 -11.47
CA ILE A 6 -50.26 51.75 -11.50
C ILE A 6 -50.30 50.85 -12.75
N THR A 7 -49.64 51.31 -13.80
CA THR A 7 -49.27 50.51 -14.96
C THR A 7 -48.11 49.59 -14.55
N LEU A 8 -48.38 48.30 -14.40
CA LEU A 8 -47.34 47.27 -14.33
C LEU A 8 -46.67 47.19 -15.71
N HIS A 9 -45.51 47.82 -15.82
CA HIS A 9 -44.57 47.62 -16.91
C HIS A 9 -44.21 46.12 -16.99
N LYS A 10 -44.55 45.47 -18.10
CA LYS A 10 -43.81 44.27 -18.54
C LYS A 10 -42.42 44.74 -19.00
N PRO A 11 -41.31 44.33 -18.37
CA PRO A 11 -40.04 44.40 -19.06
C PRO A 11 -40.05 43.31 -20.15
N TYR A 12 -39.99 43.79 -21.39
CA TYR A 12 -39.64 43.00 -22.56
C TYR A 12 -38.29 42.30 -22.35
N GLY A 13 -38.13 41.21 -23.08
CA GLY A 13 -37.10 40.21 -22.91
C GLY A 13 -35.66 40.72 -22.91
N PHE A 14 -34.84 40.03 -22.13
CA PHE A 14 -33.42 39.87 -22.43
C PHE A 14 -32.88 38.63 -21.71
N TRP A 15 -33.53 37.48 -21.89
CA TRP A 15 -32.84 36.21 -21.66
C TRP A 15 -31.92 36.02 -22.86
N SER A 16 -30.71 36.57 -22.75
CA SER A 16 -29.69 36.43 -23.78
C SER A 16 -29.52 34.95 -24.08
N VAL A 17 -29.42 34.63 -25.37
CA VAL A 17 -29.12 33.28 -25.87
C VAL A 17 -27.89 32.70 -25.15
N GLU A 18 -26.96 33.57 -24.75
CA GLU A 18 -25.80 33.28 -23.91
C GLU A 18 -26.16 32.62 -22.56
N MET A 19 -27.17 33.12 -21.83
CA MET A 19 -27.54 32.57 -20.51
C MET A 19 -28.13 31.16 -20.60
N LYS A 20 -28.88 30.86 -21.69
CA LYS A 20 -29.35 29.50 -21.99
C LYS A 20 -28.21 28.58 -22.42
N ARG A 21 -27.24 29.09 -23.21
CA ARG A 21 -26.03 28.33 -23.62
C ARG A 21 -25.15 27.97 -22.44
N ILE A 22 -25.02 28.88 -21.47
CA ILE A 22 -24.27 28.67 -20.22
C ILE A 22 -24.94 27.59 -19.37
N LEU A 23 -26.27 27.67 -19.15
CA LEU A 23 -27.00 26.66 -18.36
C LEU A 23 -27.02 25.27 -19.03
N ILE A 24 -27.14 25.20 -20.36
CA ILE A 24 -27.07 23.93 -21.11
C ILE A 24 -25.65 23.34 -21.05
N SER A 25 -24.60 24.17 -21.13
CA SER A 25 -23.21 23.71 -21.02
C SER A 25 -22.88 23.16 -19.63
N PHE A 26 -23.38 23.79 -18.56
CA PHE A 26 -23.23 23.25 -17.20
C PHE A 26 -23.97 21.91 -17.02
N PHE A 27 -25.17 21.74 -17.59
CA PHE A 27 -25.92 20.48 -17.49
C PHE A 27 -25.23 19.32 -18.25
N CYS A 28 -24.59 19.60 -19.39
CA CYS A 28 -23.80 18.61 -20.14
C CYS A 28 -22.51 18.20 -19.41
N LEU A 29 -21.86 19.13 -18.70
CA LEU A 29 -20.65 18.85 -17.90
C LEU A 29 -20.93 17.99 -16.66
N TYR A 30 -22.12 18.12 -16.05
CA TYR A 30 -22.52 17.23 -14.95
C TYR A 30 -22.93 15.83 -15.44
N ALA A 31 -23.58 15.72 -16.59
CA ALA A 31 -24.03 14.43 -17.12
C ALA A 31 -22.88 13.53 -17.61
N THR A 32 -21.77 14.10 -18.13
CA THR A 32 -20.60 13.32 -18.53
C THR A 32 -19.79 12.80 -17.35
N CYS A 33 -19.83 13.49 -16.20
CA CYS A 33 -19.13 13.05 -14.99
C CYS A 33 -19.84 11.87 -14.30
N ALA A 34 -21.17 11.78 -14.39
CA ALA A 34 -21.94 10.68 -13.80
C ALA A 34 -21.78 9.33 -14.53
N ILE A 35 -21.41 9.34 -15.81
CA ILE A 35 -21.22 8.11 -16.61
C ILE A 35 -19.81 7.52 -16.42
N ALA A 36 -18.83 8.33 -15.99
CA ALA A 36 -17.44 7.89 -15.83
C ALA A 36 -17.15 7.09 -14.54
N GLN A 37 -18.10 6.98 -13.60
CA GLN A 37 -17.90 6.24 -12.34
C GLN A 37 -18.51 4.83 -12.31
N LYS A 38 -19.15 4.37 -13.39
CA LYS A 38 -19.76 3.03 -13.41
C LYS A 38 -18.82 2.03 -14.09
N ASN A 39 -18.26 1.15 -13.26
CA ASN A 39 -17.53 -0.09 -13.58
C ASN A 39 -15.99 0.03 -13.60
N GLN A 40 -15.40 0.37 -12.47
CA GLN A 40 -14.13 -0.27 -12.11
C GLN A 40 -14.50 -1.64 -11.52
N GLU A 41 -14.58 -2.65 -12.38
CA GLU A 41 -14.65 -4.03 -11.93
C GLU A 41 -13.34 -4.32 -11.20
N GLU A 42 -13.40 -4.34 -9.87
CA GLU A 42 -12.28 -4.68 -9.01
C GLU A 42 -11.78 -6.06 -9.43
N SER A 43 -10.58 -6.12 -10.03
CA SER A 43 -9.97 -7.38 -10.42
C SER A 43 -9.95 -8.28 -9.20
N ILE A 44 -10.55 -9.46 -9.27
CA ILE A 44 -10.52 -10.44 -8.17
C ILE A 44 -9.06 -10.62 -7.79
N GLU A 45 -8.67 -10.08 -6.63
CA GLU A 45 -7.32 -10.26 -6.13
C GLU A 45 -7.08 -11.75 -5.99
N LYS A 46 -6.01 -12.24 -6.62
CA LYS A 46 -5.69 -13.67 -6.64
C LYS A 46 -5.42 -14.10 -5.20
N TRP A 47 -6.36 -14.82 -4.61
CA TRP A 47 -6.24 -15.44 -3.29
C TRP A 47 -5.63 -16.85 -3.40
N PRO A 48 -4.73 -17.23 -2.48
CA PRO A 48 -4.05 -16.36 -1.50
C PRO A 48 -2.99 -15.46 -2.20
N PRO A 49 -2.48 -14.41 -1.53
CA PRO A 49 -1.43 -13.55 -2.08
C PRO A 49 -0.15 -14.34 -2.37
N GLN A 50 0.75 -13.78 -3.18
CA GLN A 50 1.99 -14.44 -3.58
C GLN A 50 2.90 -14.85 -2.41
N ALA A 51 2.83 -14.16 -1.26
CA ALA A 51 3.54 -14.55 -0.04
C ALA A 51 3.19 -15.98 0.40
N ALA A 52 1.96 -16.46 0.19
CA ALA A 52 1.55 -17.81 0.55
C ALA A 52 2.23 -18.92 -0.30
N TYR A 53 2.70 -18.57 -1.50
CA TYR A 53 3.34 -19.49 -2.44
C TYR A 53 4.86 -19.53 -2.29
N ARG A 54 5.47 -18.47 -1.75
CA ARG A 54 6.92 -18.41 -1.48
C ARG A 54 7.29 -19.38 -0.36
N SER A 55 8.54 -19.84 -0.37
CA SER A 55 9.01 -20.69 0.70
C SER A 55 9.07 -19.93 2.04
N TYR A 56 8.94 -20.64 3.16
CA TYR A 56 9.06 -20.03 4.48
C TYR A 56 10.42 -19.36 4.70
N LEU A 57 11.49 -19.89 4.11
CA LEU A 57 12.80 -19.26 4.15
C LEU A 57 12.82 -17.92 3.42
N GLN A 58 12.18 -17.85 2.24
CA GLN A 58 12.08 -16.61 1.49
C GLN A 58 11.23 -15.58 2.25
N ASN A 59 10.08 -15.98 2.78
CA ASN A 59 9.25 -15.08 3.55
C ASN A 59 9.95 -14.55 4.81
N TYR A 60 10.77 -15.36 5.49
CA TYR A 60 11.58 -14.87 6.61
C TYR A 60 12.54 -13.74 6.19
N LYS A 61 13.19 -13.87 5.03
CA LYS A 61 14.03 -12.82 4.47
C LYS A 61 13.22 -11.58 4.04
N ASP A 62 12.05 -11.78 3.46
CA ASP A 62 11.14 -10.68 3.08
C ASP A 62 10.64 -9.91 4.32
N ILE A 63 10.33 -10.61 5.42
CA ILE A 63 9.97 -10.04 6.72
C ILE A 63 11.13 -9.18 7.24
N ALA A 64 12.36 -9.70 7.21
CA ALA A 64 13.54 -8.97 7.67
C ALA A 64 13.78 -7.69 6.84
N LEU A 65 13.66 -7.76 5.51
CA LEU A 65 13.82 -6.61 4.62
C LEU A 65 12.77 -5.52 4.91
N THR A 66 11.49 -5.90 4.97
CA THR A 66 10.39 -4.98 5.23
C THR A 66 10.47 -4.38 6.64
N TYR A 67 10.88 -5.18 7.63
CA TYR A 67 11.16 -4.69 8.98
C TYR A 67 12.31 -3.66 8.98
N CYS A 68 13.43 -3.96 8.30
CA CYS A 68 14.55 -3.02 8.19
C CYS A 68 14.13 -1.69 7.57
N ILE A 69 13.35 -1.74 6.48
CA ILE A 69 12.81 -0.53 5.84
C ILE A 69 11.93 0.24 6.82
N SER A 70 11.07 -0.44 7.60
CA SER A 70 10.22 0.24 8.59
C SER A 70 11.03 1.02 9.63
N VAL A 71 12.15 0.46 10.10
CA VAL A 71 13.05 1.08 11.07
C VAL A 71 13.85 2.21 10.43
N ALA A 72 14.40 1.99 9.23
CA ALA A 72 15.14 2.99 8.48
C ALA A 72 14.28 4.24 8.24
N TYR A 73 13.03 4.06 7.82
CA TYR A 73 12.14 5.15 7.44
C TYR A 73 11.23 5.62 8.59
N LYS A 74 11.60 5.38 9.85
CA LYS A 74 10.79 5.78 11.03
C LYS A 74 10.40 7.27 11.07
N THR A 75 11.19 8.15 10.48
CA THR A 75 10.91 9.59 10.37
C THR A 75 9.98 9.96 9.20
N SER A 76 9.59 8.97 8.38
CA SER A 76 8.63 9.07 7.27
C SER A 76 7.45 8.15 7.60
N PRO A 77 6.45 8.62 8.39
CA PRO A 77 5.49 7.77 9.09
C PRO A 77 4.70 6.83 8.16
N GLU A 78 4.29 7.30 6.99
CA GLU A 78 3.50 6.52 6.03
C GLU A 78 4.32 5.35 5.49
N ALA A 79 5.58 5.60 5.10
CA ALA A 79 6.49 4.57 4.61
C ALA A 79 6.84 3.56 5.71
N SER A 80 7.10 4.05 6.93
CA SER A 80 7.39 3.17 8.08
C SER A 80 6.19 2.28 8.41
N LYS A 81 4.99 2.87 8.44
CA LYS A 81 3.73 2.18 8.75
C LYS A 81 3.39 1.13 7.69
N ASP A 82 3.55 1.45 6.42
CA ASP A 82 3.31 0.49 5.33
C ASP A 82 4.32 -0.66 5.35
N ALA A 83 5.61 -0.36 5.57
CA ALA A 83 6.65 -1.38 5.63
C ALA A 83 6.47 -2.33 6.83
N ILE A 84 6.10 -1.84 8.02
CA ILE A 84 5.82 -2.72 9.17
C ILE A 84 4.52 -3.51 8.97
N ALA A 85 3.49 -2.92 8.36
CA ALA A 85 2.27 -3.64 8.00
C ALA A 85 2.56 -4.75 6.98
N SER A 86 3.44 -4.49 6.02
CA SER A 86 3.91 -5.49 5.04
C SER A 86 4.67 -6.63 5.73
N SER A 87 5.55 -6.32 6.69
CA SER A 87 6.25 -7.32 7.49
C SER A 87 5.27 -8.25 8.21
N ASN A 88 4.29 -7.68 8.93
CA ASN A 88 3.24 -8.43 9.62
C ASN A 88 2.33 -9.20 8.64
N GLY A 89 2.08 -8.63 7.45
CA GLY A 89 1.29 -9.27 6.40
C GLY A 89 1.98 -10.51 5.83
N ILE A 90 3.29 -10.48 5.62
CA ILE A 90 4.08 -11.64 5.16
C ILE A 90 4.19 -12.69 6.27
N ASP A 91 4.33 -12.24 7.52
CA ASP A 91 4.40 -13.10 8.70
C ASP A 91 3.15 -13.98 8.87
N ALA A 92 1.98 -13.51 8.43
CA ALA A 92 0.74 -14.31 8.39
C ALA A 92 0.81 -15.54 7.45
N TRP A 93 1.76 -15.57 6.52
CA TRP A 93 1.98 -16.64 5.53
C TRP A 93 3.27 -17.43 5.80
N SER A 94 3.81 -17.34 7.01
CA SER A 94 5.15 -17.84 7.35
C SER A 94 5.15 -18.83 8.50
N TYR A 95 6.22 -19.62 8.60
CA TYR A 95 6.43 -20.57 9.70
C TYR A 95 7.90 -20.61 10.12
N TYR A 96 8.22 -20.00 11.28
CA TYR A 96 9.56 -19.92 11.85
C TYR A 96 9.51 -19.68 13.36
N ALA A 97 10.64 -19.91 14.04
CA ALA A 97 10.78 -19.72 15.48
C ALA A 97 11.09 -18.26 15.86
N ILE A 98 10.55 -17.80 16.99
CA ILE A 98 10.73 -16.46 17.60
C ILE A 98 10.27 -15.30 16.70
N ARG A 99 9.14 -14.68 17.06
CA ARG A 99 8.43 -13.68 16.24
C ARG A 99 8.27 -12.32 16.91
N ASP A 100 8.72 -12.18 18.16
CA ASP A 100 8.44 -11.05 19.03
C ASP A 100 9.67 -10.15 19.24
N GLU A 101 9.69 -9.38 20.33
CA GLU A 101 10.74 -8.42 20.65
C GLU A 101 12.12 -9.05 20.85
N GLU A 102 12.19 -10.38 21.00
CA GLU A 102 13.44 -11.14 21.07
C GLU A 102 13.92 -11.63 19.70
N SER A 103 13.21 -11.30 18.61
CA SER A 103 13.57 -11.72 17.26
C SER A 103 14.99 -11.26 16.87
N PRO A 104 15.85 -12.16 16.38
CA PRO A 104 17.22 -11.82 15.97
C PRO A 104 17.28 -10.86 14.77
N ILE A 105 16.19 -10.74 14.00
CA ILE A 105 16.03 -9.73 12.93
C ILE A 105 16.21 -8.31 13.48
N ILE A 106 15.75 -8.05 14.71
CA ILE A 106 15.82 -6.73 15.34
C ILE A 106 17.27 -6.32 15.56
N ALA A 107 18.09 -7.23 16.09
CA ALA A 107 19.51 -7.00 16.33
C ALA A 107 20.26 -6.81 15.01
N LEU A 108 20.01 -7.67 14.02
CA LEU A 108 20.65 -7.60 12.71
C LEU A 108 20.30 -6.29 11.97
N THR A 109 19.04 -5.86 12.06
CA THR A 109 18.59 -4.58 11.50
C THR A 109 19.36 -3.41 12.10
N LYS A 110 19.49 -3.36 13.44
CA LYS A 110 20.26 -2.31 14.11
C LYS A 110 21.71 -2.29 13.65
N GLN A 111 22.35 -3.46 13.57
CA GLN A 111 23.74 -3.61 13.11
C GLN A 111 23.92 -3.05 11.69
N TYR A 112 23.05 -3.39 10.75
CA TYR A 112 23.16 -2.92 9.37
C TYR A 112 22.88 -1.43 9.24
N LEU A 113 21.88 -0.89 9.92
CA LEU A 113 21.55 0.54 9.85
C LEU A 113 22.63 1.44 10.47
N GLN A 114 23.40 0.94 11.44
CA GLN A 114 24.53 1.65 12.05
C GLN A 114 25.78 1.71 11.16
N LYS A 115 25.85 0.94 10.06
CA LYS A 115 27.01 0.97 9.15
C LYS A 115 27.19 2.36 8.54
N ASN A 116 28.45 2.81 8.42
CA ASN A 116 28.77 4.09 7.82
C ASN A 116 28.91 3.95 6.30
N TYR A 117 27.94 4.49 5.56
CA TYR A 117 27.87 4.41 4.10
C TYR A 117 28.04 5.82 3.52
N ASN A 118 28.92 5.95 2.52
CA ASN A 118 29.19 7.23 1.88
C ASN A 118 28.43 7.31 0.56
N ALA A 119 27.49 8.24 0.46
CA ALA A 119 26.88 8.58 -0.82
C ALA A 119 27.84 9.37 -1.70
N LYS A 120 27.70 9.25 -3.02
CA LYS A 120 28.52 9.98 -4.00
C LYS A 120 28.41 11.50 -3.84
N ASP A 121 27.25 11.98 -3.40
CA ASP A 121 27.00 13.40 -3.13
C ASP A 121 27.42 13.84 -1.71
N GLY A 122 27.89 12.92 -0.87
CA GLY A 122 28.28 13.14 0.52
C GLY A 122 27.15 13.53 1.47
N LYS A 123 25.89 13.53 1.01
CA LYS A 123 24.74 14.07 1.76
C LYS A 123 23.58 13.10 1.87
N SER A 124 23.37 12.28 0.85
CA SER A 124 22.24 11.35 0.81
C SER A 124 22.41 10.22 1.82
N ARG A 125 21.34 9.91 2.54
CA ARG A 125 21.24 8.69 3.33
C ARG A 125 21.12 7.48 2.40
N LEU A 126 21.74 6.37 2.77
CA LEU A 126 21.72 5.12 1.99
C LEU A 126 21.08 3.97 2.77
N ASP A 127 20.09 4.26 3.61
CA ASP A 127 19.54 3.23 4.52
C ASP A 127 18.77 2.13 3.79
N LEU A 128 18.11 2.44 2.67
CA LEU A 128 17.55 1.39 1.81
C LEU A 128 18.65 0.47 1.28
N MET A 129 19.81 1.01 0.88
CA MET A 129 20.95 0.20 0.44
C MET A 129 21.45 -0.70 1.57
N LYS A 130 21.54 -0.19 2.81
CA LYS A 130 21.88 -1.01 3.98
C LYS A 130 20.85 -2.13 4.22
N CYS A 131 19.56 -1.88 4.03
CA CYS A 131 18.53 -2.93 4.12
C CYS A 131 18.64 -3.97 3.00
N MET A 132 18.98 -3.56 1.77
CA MET A 132 19.27 -4.49 0.67
C MET A 132 20.50 -5.33 0.97
N ASP A 133 21.56 -4.73 1.51
CA ASP A 133 22.76 -5.46 1.91
C ASP A 133 22.50 -6.42 3.07
N MET A 134 21.60 -6.06 3.99
CA MET A 134 21.13 -6.97 5.04
C MET A 134 20.37 -8.14 4.45
N TYR A 135 19.46 -7.88 3.50
CA TYR A 135 18.66 -8.89 2.82
C TYR A 135 19.53 -9.93 2.07
N HIS A 136 20.64 -9.48 1.49
CA HIS A 136 21.60 -10.34 0.79
C HIS A 136 22.74 -10.88 1.68
N SER A 137 22.72 -10.61 2.98
CA SER A 137 23.81 -10.98 3.87
C SER A 137 23.87 -12.48 4.21
N GLU A 138 25.08 -12.97 4.46
CA GLU A 138 25.30 -14.30 5.05
C GLU A 138 24.70 -14.39 6.45
N ASP A 139 24.70 -13.29 7.22
CA ASP A 139 24.11 -13.22 8.55
C ASP A 139 22.60 -13.51 8.50
N LEU A 140 21.85 -12.86 7.59
CA LEU A 140 20.43 -13.12 7.42
C LEU A 140 20.18 -14.53 6.87
N ASP A 141 21.03 -15.01 5.97
CA ASP A 141 20.93 -16.38 5.46
C ASP A 141 21.09 -17.42 6.57
N LYS A 142 22.04 -17.20 7.49
CA LYS A 142 22.24 -18.03 8.67
C LYS A 142 21.03 -17.97 9.61
N LEU A 143 20.52 -16.78 9.93
CA LEU A 143 19.30 -16.65 10.74
C LEU A 143 18.11 -17.38 10.09
N ALA A 144 17.92 -17.24 8.78
CA ALA A 144 16.85 -17.94 8.08
C ALA A 144 16.99 -19.47 8.22
N LYS A 145 18.22 -20.01 8.14
CA LYS A 145 18.46 -21.45 8.33
C LYS A 145 18.27 -21.92 9.77
N ASP A 146 18.67 -21.09 10.74
CA ASP A 146 18.60 -21.44 12.17
C ASP A 146 17.16 -21.40 12.71
N TYR A 147 16.32 -20.48 12.20
CA TYR A 147 14.98 -20.22 12.75
C TYR A 147 13.84 -20.76 11.87
N VAL A 148 14.06 -21.05 10.59
CA VAL A 148 13.03 -21.61 9.70
C VAL A 148 13.16 -23.13 9.63
N GLN A 149 12.30 -23.84 10.37
CA GLN A 149 12.35 -25.30 10.49
C GLN A 149 12.06 -26.05 9.18
N ARG A 150 11.20 -25.47 8.30
CA ARG A 150 10.78 -26.08 7.03
C ARG A 150 11.07 -25.13 5.86
N PRO A 151 12.34 -24.90 5.52
CA PRO A 151 12.75 -23.79 4.66
C PRO A 151 12.24 -23.87 3.21
N ASN A 152 11.89 -25.06 2.74
CA ASN A 152 11.40 -25.31 1.36
C ASN A 152 9.88 -25.52 1.27
N ASP A 153 9.18 -25.52 2.41
CA ASP A 153 7.73 -25.57 2.46
C ASP A 153 7.13 -24.18 2.32
N ASN A 154 5.82 -24.12 2.11
CA ASN A 154 5.07 -22.88 2.02
C ASN A 154 3.65 -23.07 2.58
N TRP A 155 2.96 -21.96 2.77
CA TRP A 155 1.63 -21.97 3.35
C TRP A 155 0.62 -22.74 2.50
N VAL A 156 0.69 -22.61 1.17
CA VAL A 156 -0.22 -23.29 0.24
C VAL A 156 -0.15 -24.81 0.37
N LYS A 157 1.06 -25.38 0.49
CA LYS A 157 1.27 -26.82 0.71
C LYS A 157 0.65 -27.28 2.03
N ASP A 158 0.75 -26.47 3.08
CA ASP A 158 0.20 -26.79 4.39
C ASP A 158 -1.31 -26.59 4.50
N ASN A 159 -1.91 -25.82 3.59
CA ASN A 159 -3.30 -25.37 3.69
C ASN A 159 -4.11 -25.63 2.41
N PRO A 160 -4.12 -26.85 1.86
CA PRO A 160 -4.72 -27.14 0.56
C PRO A 160 -6.23 -26.84 0.49
N VAL A 161 -6.95 -26.96 1.62
CA VAL A 161 -8.39 -26.63 1.68
C VAL A 161 -8.62 -25.12 1.57
N ARG A 162 -7.84 -24.32 2.29
CA ARG A 162 -7.99 -22.85 2.35
C ARG A 162 -7.61 -22.14 1.06
N VAL A 163 -6.82 -22.78 0.22
CA VAL A 163 -6.47 -22.28 -1.12
C VAL A 163 -7.68 -22.25 -2.05
N ASN A 164 -8.59 -23.21 -1.89
CA ASN A 164 -9.79 -23.34 -2.73
C ASN A 164 -11.00 -22.57 -2.17
N GLU A 165 -10.87 -21.98 -0.97
CA GLU A 165 -11.89 -21.13 -0.39
C GLU A 165 -11.89 -19.75 -1.07
N LYS A 166 -13.06 -19.27 -1.50
CA LYS A 166 -13.19 -17.87 -1.93
C LYS A 166 -13.01 -16.96 -0.72
N PRO A 167 -12.14 -15.94 -0.78
CA PRO A 167 -11.99 -15.00 0.33
C PRO A 167 -13.34 -14.37 0.65
N SER A 168 -13.70 -14.33 1.94
CA SER A 168 -14.93 -13.67 2.37
C SER A 168 -14.83 -12.20 2.04
N ARG A 169 -15.71 -11.69 1.17
CA ARG A 169 -15.86 -10.25 0.93
C ARG A 169 -16.25 -9.62 2.27
N LYS A 170 -15.36 -8.82 2.85
CA LYS A 170 -15.66 -7.94 3.98
C LYS A 170 -16.00 -6.56 3.47
#